data_AF-A0A085FT79-F1
#
_entry.id   AF-A0A085FT79-F1
#
_cell.length_a   1.000
_cell.length_b   1.000
_cell.length_c   1.000
_cell.angle_alpha   90.00
_cell.angle_beta   90.00
_cell.angle_gamma   90.00
#
_symmetry.space_group_name_H-M   'P 1'
#
loop_
_entity.id
_entity.type
_entity.pdbx_description
1 polymer ?
#
loop_
_entity_poly.entity_id
_entity_poly.type
_entity_poly.pdbx_seq_one_letter_code
_entity_poly.pdbx_strand_id
1 'polypeptide(L)'
;MEPIALVLGIVFLAVVAYSNYRYIRGARDIVGMANEEFRQIRITEAPPELCFDGRSAEIVVESVAYQDEYRIRAISVTRYARNAHGEYFFFVSEGRGRAYFKHIEQRAARAALGKRYLAPRT
;
A
#
# COMPACT_ATOMS: atom_id res chain seq x y z
N MET A 1 -41.61 -17.28 -28.93
CA MET A 1 -40.32 -16.68 -28.52
C MET A 1 -39.74 -17.57 -27.46
N GLU A 2 -38.64 -18.22 -27.78
CA GLU A 2 -38.30 -19.52 -27.21
C GLU A 2 -37.61 -19.42 -25.84
N PRO A 3 -37.99 -20.26 -24.86
CA PRO A 3 -37.43 -20.27 -23.51
C PRO A 3 -35.89 -20.42 -23.50
N ILE A 4 -35.33 -20.99 -24.57
CA ILE A 4 -33.90 -21.14 -24.81
C ILE A 4 -33.18 -19.77 -24.83
N ALA A 5 -33.76 -18.75 -25.48
CA ALA A 5 -33.15 -17.42 -25.55
C ALA A 5 -33.09 -16.73 -24.18
N LEU A 6 -34.10 -16.99 -23.34
CA LEU A 6 -34.21 -16.43 -21.99
C LEU A 6 -33.18 -17.08 -21.05
N VAL A 7 -33.01 -18.40 -21.15
CA VAL A 7 -31.98 -19.15 -20.40
C VAL A 7 -30.57 -18.69 -20.80
N LEU A 8 -30.30 -18.52 -22.10
CA LEU A 8 -29.00 -18.03 -22.58
C LEU A 8 -28.69 -16.61 -22.09
N GLY A 9 -29.71 -15.72 -22.06
CA GLY A 9 -29.58 -14.38 -21.50
C GLY A 9 -29.21 -14.37 -20.01
N ILE A 10 -29.85 -15.23 -19.21
CA ILE A 10 -29.55 -15.36 -17.77
C ILE A 10 -28.12 -15.88 -17.55
N VAL A 11 -27.71 -16.91 -18.29
CA VAL A 11 -26.35 -17.46 -18.18
C VAL A 11 -25.30 -16.40 -18.55
N PHE A 12 -25.53 -15.65 -19.63
CA PHE A 12 -24.63 -14.58 -20.04
C PHE A 12 -24.50 -13.50 -18.97
N LEU A 13 -25.62 -13.02 -18.42
CA LEU A 13 -25.62 -12.05 -17.33
C LEU A 13 -24.92 -12.58 -16.07
N ALA A 14 -25.11 -13.84 -15.72
CA ALA A 14 -24.44 -14.46 -14.59
C ALA A 14 -22.92 -14.55 -14.81
N VAL A 15 -22.46 -14.87 -16.03
CA VAL A 15 -21.02 -14.90 -16.36
C VAL A 15 -20.40 -13.51 -16.32
N VAL A 16 -21.09 -12.49 -16.85
CA VAL A 16 -20.63 -11.09 -16.79
C VAL A 16 -20.59 -10.60 -15.34
N ALA A 17 -21.64 -10.85 -14.55
CA ALA A 17 -21.69 -10.48 -13.15
C ALA A 17 -20.59 -11.19 -12.33
N TYR A 18 -20.38 -12.49 -12.56
CA TYR A 18 -19.33 -13.27 -11.90
C TYR A 18 -17.92 -12.77 -12.29
N SER A 19 -17.70 -12.46 -13.57
CA SER A 19 -16.42 -11.93 -14.06
C SER A 19 -16.13 -10.56 -13.47
N ASN A 20 -17.14 -9.67 -13.43
CA ASN A 20 -17.03 -8.36 -12.80
C ASN A 20 -16.79 -8.47 -11.29
N TYR A 21 -17.54 -9.34 -10.61
CA TYR A 21 -17.34 -9.64 -9.20
C TYR A 21 -15.92 -10.15 -8.92
N ARG A 22 -15.41 -11.09 -9.73
CA ARG A 22 -14.07 -11.63 -9.58
C ARG A 22 -12.98 -10.62 -9.93
N TYR A 23 -13.22 -9.74 -10.89
CA TYR A 23 -12.33 -8.63 -11.22
C TYR A 23 -12.22 -7.65 -10.05
N ILE A 24 -13.35 -7.22 -9.49
CA ILE A 24 -13.43 -6.31 -8.34
C ILE A 24 -12.85 -6.97 -7.08
N ARG A 25 -13.15 -8.25 -6.82
CA ARG A 25 -12.64 -8.98 -5.64
C ARG A 25 -11.18 -9.42 -5.78
N GLY A 26 -10.70 -9.58 -7.02
CA GLY A 26 -9.32 -9.91 -7.39
C GLY A 26 -8.38 -8.71 -7.37
N ALA A 27 -8.93 -7.49 -7.44
CA ALA A 27 -8.30 -6.25 -6.98
C ALA A 27 -8.22 -6.23 -5.45
N ARG A 28 -7.61 -7.28 -4.89
CA ARG A 28 -7.34 -7.47 -3.48
C ARG A 28 -6.78 -6.18 -2.91
N ASP A 29 -7.34 -5.81 -1.76
CA ASP A 29 -7.06 -4.61 -0.99
C ASP A 29 -5.57 -4.50 -0.65
N ILE A 30 -4.77 -3.99 -1.61
CA ILE A 30 -3.32 -3.79 -1.46
C ILE A 30 -3.06 -2.82 -0.31
N VAL A 31 -3.97 -1.88 -0.07
CA VAL A 31 -3.85 -0.95 1.07
C VAL A 31 -3.97 -1.70 2.39
N GLY A 32 -4.95 -2.60 2.53
CA GLY A 32 -5.08 -3.48 3.67
C GLY A 32 -3.83 -4.34 3.90
N MET A 33 -3.34 -5.01 2.86
CA MET A 33 -2.13 -5.84 2.94
C MET A 33 -0.88 -5.03 3.29
N ALA A 34 -0.66 -3.90 2.62
CA ALA A 34 0.43 -2.98 2.91
C ALA A 34 0.38 -2.47 4.35
N ASN A 35 -0.82 -2.26 4.89
CA ASN A 35 -1.00 -1.85 6.26
C ASN A 35 -0.61 -2.96 7.25
N GLU A 36 -1.00 -4.20 6.99
CA GLU A 36 -0.61 -5.35 7.80
C GLU A 36 0.91 -5.56 7.77
N GLU A 37 1.50 -5.59 6.57
CA GLU A 37 2.94 -5.74 6.36
C GLU A 37 3.72 -4.64 7.09
N PHE A 38 3.33 -3.39 6.91
CA PHE A 38 3.98 -2.25 7.58
C PHE A 38 3.92 -2.38 9.10
N ARG A 39 2.76 -2.73 9.67
CA ARG A 39 2.57 -2.90 11.12
C ARG A 39 3.30 -4.11 11.72
N GLN A 40 3.79 -5.02 10.88
CA GLN A 40 4.61 -6.15 11.31
C GLN A 40 6.10 -5.83 11.33
N ILE A 41 6.54 -4.71 10.72
CA ILE A 41 7.94 -4.32 10.68
C ILE A 41 8.40 -3.88 12.07
N ARG A 42 9.42 -4.57 12.57
CA ARG A 42 10.09 -4.27 13.83
C ARG A 42 11.60 -4.41 13.67
N ILE A 43 12.32 -3.37 14.05
CA ILE A 43 13.78 -3.35 14.12
C ILE A 43 14.15 -2.97 15.54
N THR A 44 14.75 -3.92 16.28
CA THR A 44 15.10 -3.76 17.70
C THR A 44 16.59 -3.90 17.98
N GLU A 45 17.38 -4.45 17.04
CA GLU A 45 18.82 -4.71 17.21
C GLU A 45 19.71 -3.62 16.58
N ALA A 46 19.18 -2.41 16.45
CA ALA A 46 19.89 -1.26 15.89
C ALA A 46 20.17 -0.23 16.99
N PRO A 47 21.03 0.79 16.75
CA PRO A 47 21.08 1.98 17.59
C PRO A 47 19.66 2.54 17.83
N PRO A 48 19.34 3.07 19.03
CA PRO A 48 17.97 3.50 19.38
C PRO A 48 17.32 4.41 18.33
N GLU A 49 18.10 5.31 17.74
CA GLU A 49 17.68 6.24 16.68
C GLU A 49 17.30 5.54 15.36
N LEU A 50 17.79 4.32 15.12
CA LEU A 50 17.49 3.51 13.93
C LEU A 50 16.48 2.38 14.22
N CYS A 51 16.05 2.23 15.46
CA CYS A 51 14.96 1.32 15.80
C CYS A 51 13.64 1.78 15.17
N PHE A 52 12.80 0.81 14.83
CA PHE A 52 11.53 1.06 14.15
C PHE A 52 10.46 0.08 14.61
N ASP A 53 9.26 0.58 14.90
CA ASP A 53 8.04 -0.23 15.04
C ASP A 53 6.95 0.39 14.16
N GLY A 54 6.52 -0.34 13.13
CA GLY A 54 5.50 0.13 12.19
C GLY A 54 4.12 0.34 12.82
N ARG A 55 3.90 -0.07 14.07
CA ARG A 55 2.66 0.21 14.81
C ARG A 55 2.63 1.58 15.46
N SER A 56 3.80 2.13 15.80
CA SER A 56 3.95 3.44 16.45
C SER A 56 4.60 4.49 15.56
N ALA A 57 5.11 4.10 14.40
CA ALA A 57 5.72 5.02 13.45
C ALA A 57 4.70 6.05 12.91
N GLU A 58 5.14 7.29 12.78
CA GLU A 58 4.37 8.38 12.19
C GLU A 58 4.48 8.30 10.66
N ILE A 59 3.37 8.08 9.96
CA ILE A 59 3.34 8.13 8.49
C ILE A 59 3.26 9.59 8.05
N VAL A 60 4.31 10.09 7.40
CA VAL A 60 4.40 11.48 6.92
C VAL A 60 3.75 11.62 5.55
N VAL A 61 4.00 10.64 4.67
CA VAL A 61 3.38 10.58 3.35
C VAL A 61 3.01 9.14 3.06
N GLU A 62 1.80 8.97 2.56
CA GLU A 62 1.34 7.76 1.90
C GLU A 62 0.92 8.11 0.47
N SER A 63 1.31 7.26 -0.47
CA SER A 63 0.85 7.33 -1.86
C SER A 63 0.48 5.95 -2.34
N VAL A 64 -0.69 5.85 -2.97
CA VAL A 64 -1.17 4.63 -3.61
C VAL A 64 -1.03 4.79 -5.11
N ALA A 65 -0.30 3.88 -5.75
CA ALA A 65 -0.23 3.80 -7.20
C ALA A 65 -1.38 2.91 -7.70
N TYR A 66 -2.04 3.35 -8.76
CA TYR A 66 -3.14 2.64 -9.41
C TYR A 66 -2.75 2.26 -10.83
N GLN A 67 -3.25 1.11 -11.30
CA GLN A 67 -3.01 0.64 -12.67
C GLN A 67 -3.76 1.50 -13.70
N ASP A 68 -4.91 2.04 -13.31
CA ASP A 68 -5.86 2.72 -14.18
C ASP A 68 -6.20 4.12 -13.65
N GLU A 69 -6.63 5.01 -14.55
CA GLU A 69 -7.03 6.39 -14.22
C GLU A 69 -8.25 6.45 -13.30
N TYR A 70 -9.11 5.43 -13.37
CA TYR A 70 -10.32 5.30 -12.55
C TYR A 70 -10.04 4.81 -11.13
N ARG A 71 -8.77 4.53 -10.79
CA ARG A 71 -8.28 4.06 -9.49
C ARG A 71 -8.97 2.80 -9.00
N ILE A 72 -9.41 1.95 -9.92
CA ILE A 72 -10.14 0.72 -9.59
C ILE A 72 -9.18 -0.31 -9.00
N ARG A 73 -7.93 -0.33 -9.49
CA ARG A 73 -6.93 -1.31 -9.05
C ARG A 73 -5.67 -0.65 -8.53
N ALA A 74 -5.50 -0.64 -7.21
CA ALA A 74 -4.21 -0.35 -6.60
C ALA A 74 -3.17 -1.39 -7.05
N ILE A 75 -1.93 -0.95 -7.25
CA ILE A 75 -0.79 -1.81 -7.61
C ILE A 75 0.34 -1.73 -6.60
N SER A 76 0.48 -0.60 -5.90
CA SER A 76 1.44 -0.48 -4.80
C SER A 76 1.06 0.63 -3.84
N VAL A 77 1.58 0.52 -2.62
CA VAL A 77 1.51 1.54 -1.58
C VAL A 77 2.93 1.89 -1.17
N THR A 78 3.24 3.17 -1.23
CA THR A 78 4.51 3.73 -0.79
C THR A 78 4.29 4.60 0.43
N ARG A 79 5.12 4.42 1.47
CA ARG A 79 5.08 5.23 2.69
C ARG A 79 6.45 5.78 3.03
N TYR A 80 6.46 7.04 3.43
CA TYR A 80 7.55 7.64 4.20
C TYR A 80 7.07 7.76 5.64
N ALA A 81 7.74 7.08 6.54
CA ALA A 81 7.40 7.06 7.95
C ALA A 81 8.57 7.48 8.82
N ARG A 82 8.28 7.91 10.04
CA ARG A 82 9.27 8.33 11.03
C ARG A 82 9.12 7.55 12.31
N ASN A 83 10.24 7.28 12.97
CA ASN A 83 10.23 6.78 14.34
C ASN A 83 10.16 7.95 15.35
N ALA A 84 10.17 7.62 16.64
CA ALA A 84 10.13 8.60 17.73
C ALA A 84 11.33 9.56 17.75
N HIS A 85 12.47 9.13 17.19
CA HIS A 85 13.69 9.94 17.06
C HIS A 85 13.67 10.86 15.81
N GLY A 86 12.63 10.76 14.98
CA GLY A 86 12.49 11.57 13.78
C GLY A 86 13.31 11.09 12.59
N GLU A 87 13.91 9.89 12.67
CA GLU A 87 14.58 9.21 11.56
C GLU A 87 13.56 8.66 10.57
N TYR A 88 13.92 8.67 9.28
CA TYR A 88 13.01 8.34 8.19
C TYR A 88 13.20 6.92 7.66
N PHE A 89 12.08 6.31 7.32
CA PHE A 89 12.00 4.98 6.74
C PHE A 89 11.10 5.01 5.52
N PHE A 90 11.55 4.34 4.47
CA PHE A 90 10.85 4.18 3.23
C PHE A 90 10.31 2.75 3.12
N PHE A 91 9.03 2.65 2.82
CA PHE A 91 8.31 1.40 2.69
C PHE A 91 7.59 1.36 1.34
N VAL A 92 7.66 0.23 0.66
CA VAL A 92 6.87 -0.05 -0.55
C VAL A 92 6.32 -1.46 -0.46
N SER A 93 5.01 -1.58 -0.67
CA SER A 93 4.34 -2.87 -0.84
C SER A 93 3.59 -2.90 -2.15
N GLU A 94 3.71 -4.00 -2.88
CA GLU A 94 2.96 -4.27 -4.11
C GLU A 94 1.78 -5.23 -3.86
N GLY A 95 1.50 -5.56 -2.59
CA GLY A 95 0.48 -6.55 -2.20
C GLY A 95 0.76 -7.97 -2.72
N ARG A 96 1.93 -8.19 -3.31
CA ARG A 96 2.43 -9.47 -3.83
C ARG A 96 3.93 -9.53 -3.56
N GLY A 97 4.37 -10.60 -2.92
CA GLY A 97 5.78 -10.77 -2.55
C GLY A 97 6.17 -10.03 -1.27
N ARG A 98 7.46 -9.81 -1.08
CA ARG A 98 8.00 -9.19 0.14
C ARG A 98 8.05 -7.68 -0.03
N ALA A 99 7.46 -6.95 0.92
CA ALA A 99 7.56 -5.49 0.96
C ALA A 99 9.03 -5.04 1.04
N TYR A 100 9.34 -3.96 0.33
CA TYR A 100 10.61 -3.26 0.45
C TYR A 100 10.55 -2.32 1.65
N PHE A 101 11.57 -2.37 2.50
CA PHE A 101 11.69 -1.50 3.65
C PHE A 101 13.14 -1.11 3.85
N LYS A 102 13.40 0.19 4.01
CA LYS A 102 14.75 0.71 4.22
C LYS A 102 14.73 2.00 5.04
N HIS A 103 15.70 2.15 5.94
CA HIS A 103 16.05 3.46 6.50
C HIS A 103 16.60 4.36 5.39
N ILE A 104 16.24 5.65 5.43
CA ILE A 104 16.74 6.64 4.50
C ILE A 104 17.34 7.81 5.27
N GLU A 105 18.48 8.30 4.80
CA GLU A 105 19.12 9.46 5.39
C GLU A 105 18.24 10.71 5.29
N GLN A 106 18.38 11.60 6.26
CA GLN A 106 17.65 12.87 6.32
C GLN A 106 17.77 13.68 5.01
N ARG A 107 18.95 13.66 4.37
CA ARG A 107 19.16 14.33 3.08
C ARG A 107 18.27 13.76 1.98
N ALA A 108 18.18 12.43 1.89
CA ALA A 108 17.34 11.75 0.91
C ALA A 108 15.85 11.97 1.21
N ALA A 109 15.45 11.89 2.48
CA ALA A 109 14.09 12.19 2.93
C ALA A 109 13.67 13.63 2.58
N ARG A 110 14.55 14.61 2.83
CA ARG A 110 14.30 16.02 2.50
C ARG A 110 14.14 16.24 1.00
N ALA A 111 14.97 15.57 0.18
CA ALA A 111 14.86 15.65 -1.27
C ALA A 111 13.55 15.03 -1.79
N ALA A 112 13.15 13.87 -1.25
CA ALA A 112 11.93 13.17 -1.67
C ALA A 112 10.63 13.85 -1.20
N LEU A 113 10.62 14.38 0.04
CA LEU A 113 9.41 14.93 0.67
C LEU A 113 9.22 16.43 0.42
N GLY A 114 10.29 17.15 0.08
CA GLY A 114 10.26 18.58 -0.17
C GLY A 114 9.59 19.36 0.97
N LYS A 115 8.47 20.03 0.68
CA LYS A 115 7.72 20.82 1.66
C LYS A 115 7.08 19.99 2.79
N ARG A 116 6.92 18.68 2.60
CA ARG A 116 6.36 17.76 3.61
C ARG A 116 7.41 17.20 4.56
N TYR A 117 8.69 17.51 4.32
CA TYR A 117 9.75 17.09 5.21
C TYR A 117 9.64 17.76 6.58
N LEU A 118 9.73 16.95 7.63
CA LEU A 118 9.80 17.35 9.01
C LEU A 118 11.21 17.08 9.55
N ALA A 119 11.88 18.11 10.07
CA ALA A 119 13.21 17.94 10.67
C ALA A 119 13.14 17.06 11.94
N PRO A 120 14.24 16.37 12.32
CA PRO A 120 14.36 15.69 13.61
C PRO A 120 14.03 16.65 14.75
N ARG A 121 13.35 16.14 15.79
CA ARG A 121 13.14 16.91 17.01
C ARG A 121 14.45 16.84 17.80
N THR A 122 15.16 17.96 17.88
CA THR A 122 16.31 18.14 18.78
C THR A 122 15.91 17.98 20.23
#